data_AF-A0A7C3KZF8-F1
#
_entry.id   AF-A0A7C3KZF8-F1
#
_cell.length_a   1.000
_cell.length_b   1.000
_cell.length_c   1.000
_cell.angle_alpha   90.00
_cell.angle_beta   90.00
_cell.angle_gamma   90.00
#
_symmetry.space_group_name_H-M   'P 1'
#
loop_
_entity.id
_entity.type
_entity.pdbx_description
1 polymer ?
#
loop_
_entity_poly.entity_id
_entity_poly.type
_entity_poly.pdbx_seq_one_letter_code
_entity_poly.pdbx_strand_id
1 'polypeptide(L)'
;MRSPATRLLALAVAMPALAQQQTRVTFEGSYDQGQTWHGGTIPYAPGTTLIIRARISLINYGTSTLVGLAGITFQPKLTNFSPAQGDVVLPFSRSDGGGVPEDPQTNLGRIAPFAASGMGTSSTSGLLTAHVDPGNTLRFAGANAVTQSTNLAWGVASGQLPRHLAGTNFREGLDPVVFRYAVQLNSVTTNTEWLATVDLGSILQQRASWYKPTMDTSSYLAPVTQDTIVPLRIVIPSPGSIAVALVGLTLGLRRRRVQFET
;
A
#
# COMPACT_ATOMS: atom_id res chain seq x y z
N MET A 1 -8.71 -73.79 -12.92
CA MET A 1 -8.54 -72.87 -11.78
C MET A 1 -8.06 -71.52 -12.29
N ARG A 2 -8.93 -70.50 -12.34
CA ARG A 2 -8.56 -69.12 -12.67
C ARG A 2 -9.04 -68.24 -11.52
N SER A 3 -8.08 -67.64 -10.81
CA SER A 3 -8.33 -66.74 -9.69
C SER A 3 -8.75 -65.36 -10.21
N PRO A 4 -9.86 -64.75 -9.74
CA PRO A 4 -10.22 -63.40 -10.11
C PRO A 4 -9.34 -62.39 -9.35
N ALA A 5 -8.62 -61.56 -10.08
CA ALA A 5 -7.83 -60.47 -9.53
C ALA A 5 -8.75 -59.33 -9.08
N THR A 6 -8.95 -59.19 -7.77
CA THR A 6 -9.63 -58.05 -7.15
C THR A 6 -8.79 -56.79 -7.33
N ARG A 7 -9.22 -55.88 -8.21
CA ARG A 7 -8.63 -54.54 -8.33
C ARG A 7 -9.18 -53.66 -7.21
N LEU A 8 -8.36 -53.37 -6.20
CA LEU A 8 -8.63 -52.32 -5.23
C LEU A 8 -8.50 -50.96 -5.91
N LEU A 9 -9.62 -50.26 -6.07
CA LEU A 9 -9.66 -48.86 -6.47
C LEU A 9 -9.39 -48.01 -5.22
N ALA A 10 -8.16 -47.49 -5.08
CA ALA A 10 -7.84 -46.57 -4.00
C ALA A 10 -8.43 -45.18 -4.33
N LEU A 11 -9.53 -44.82 -3.66
CA LEU A 11 -10.10 -43.49 -3.74
C LEU A 11 -9.25 -42.53 -2.89
N ALA A 12 -8.40 -41.73 -3.54
CA ALA A 12 -7.61 -40.71 -2.86
C ALA A 12 -8.55 -39.58 -2.40
N VAL A 13 -8.78 -39.48 -1.09
CA VAL A 13 -9.45 -38.33 -0.49
C VAL A 13 -8.46 -37.17 -0.49
N ALA A 14 -8.57 -36.27 -1.46
CA ALA A 14 -7.85 -35.01 -1.45
C ALA A 14 -8.39 -34.16 -0.29
N MET A 15 -7.69 -34.13 0.85
CA MET A 15 -7.98 -33.17 1.89
C MET A 15 -7.64 -31.77 1.36
N PRO A 16 -8.56 -30.79 1.41
CA PRO A 16 -8.22 -29.43 1.02
C PRO A 16 -7.15 -28.91 1.96
N ALA A 17 -6.03 -28.44 1.39
CA ALA A 17 -5.03 -27.72 2.16
C ALA A 17 -5.70 -26.49 2.77
N LEU A 18 -5.67 -26.37 4.11
CA LEU A 18 -6.12 -25.15 4.77
C LEU A 18 -5.26 -24.00 4.25
N ALA A 19 -5.90 -23.00 3.65
CA ALA A 19 -5.21 -21.82 3.17
C ALA A 19 -4.45 -21.17 4.34
N GLN A 20 -3.14 -21.06 4.21
CA GLN A 20 -2.31 -20.44 5.24
C GLN A 20 -2.70 -18.96 5.38
N GLN A 21 -2.79 -18.49 6.63
CA GLN A 21 -3.00 -17.08 6.96
C GLN A 21 -1.84 -16.25 6.43
N GLN A 22 -2.14 -15.16 5.75
CA GLN A 22 -1.14 -14.29 5.13
C GLN A 22 -1.47 -12.82 5.36
N THR A 23 -0.45 -11.98 5.29
CA THR A 23 -0.61 -10.53 5.28
C THR A 23 -0.54 -10.03 3.84
N ARG A 24 -1.51 -9.20 3.46
CA ARG A 24 -1.55 -8.46 2.21
C ARG A 24 -1.22 -6.99 2.45
N VAL A 25 -0.36 -6.44 1.59
CA VAL A 25 -0.03 -5.01 1.58
C VAL A 25 -0.63 -4.42 0.32
N THR A 26 -1.57 -3.49 0.46
CA THR A 26 -2.29 -2.88 -0.66
C THR A 26 -2.00 -1.39 -0.72
N PHE A 27 -1.67 -0.90 -1.90
CA PHE A 27 -1.56 0.53 -2.17
C PHE A 27 -2.81 1.02 -2.90
N GLU A 28 -3.33 2.16 -2.45
CA GLU A 28 -4.47 2.84 -3.06
C GLU A 28 -4.16 4.32 -3.22
N GLY A 29 -4.74 4.93 -4.25
CA GLY A 29 -4.57 6.34 -4.58
C GLY A 29 -5.88 7.11 -4.52
N SER A 30 -5.79 8.40 -4.20
CA SER A 30 -6.89 9.35 -4.20
C SER A 30 -6.41 10.69 -4.79
N TYR A 31 -7.15 11.21 -5.76
CA TYR A 31 -6.93 12.53 -6.37
C TYR A 31 -7.98 13.56 -5.95
N ASP A 32 -8.90 13.18 -5.05
CA ASP A 32 -10.00 14.00 -4.54
C ASP A 32 -9.90 14.22 -3.02
N GLN A 33 -8.67 14.34 -2.52
CA GLN A 33 -8.37 14.61 -1.11
C GLN A 33 -8.87 13.52 -0.14
N GLY A 34 -8.84 12.27 -0.58
CA GLY A 34 -9.15 11.10 0.23
C GLY A 34 -10.64 10.77 0.33
N GLN A 35 -11.49 11.41 -0.50
CA GLN A 35 -12.93 11.12 -0.54
C GLN A 35 -13.19 9.79 -1.26
N THR A 36 -12.50 9.52 -2.36
CA THR A 36 -12.53 8.24 -3.06
C THR A 36 -11.13 7.62 -3.12
N TRP A 37 -11.09 6.31 -2.98
CA TRP A 37 -9.86 5.52 -2.99
C TRP A 37 -9.94 4.47 -4.08
N HIS A 38 -8.87 4.39 -4.87
CA HIS A 38 -8.78 3.53 -6.02
C HIS A 38 -7.58 2.59 -5.88
N GLY A 39 -7.78 1.30 -6.17
CA GLY A 39 -6.71 0.32 -6.32
C GLY A 39 -6.46 -0.05 -7.79
N GLY A 40 -5.43 -0.84 -8.05
CA GLY A 40 -5.12 -1.30 -9.41
C GLY A 40 -4.48 -0.21 -10.26
N THR A 41 -5.09 0.13 -11.40
CA THR A 41 -4.59 1.15 -12.33
C THR A 41 -5.48 2.37 -12.32
N ILE A 42 -4.90 3.55 -12.12
CA ILE A 42 -5.62 4.83 -12.09
C ILE A 42 -5.04 5.81 -13.11
N PRO A 43 -5.88 6.57 -13.85
CA PRO A 43 -5.41 7.71 -14.61
C PRO A 43 -5.08 8.86 -13.65
N TYR A 44 -4.06 9.64 -13.98
CA TYR A 44 -3.66 10.80 -13.19
C TYR A 44 -3.41 12.03 -14.05
N ALA A 45 -4.02 13.15 -13.66
CA ALA A 45 -3.82 14.43 -14.32
C ALA A 45 -2.62 15.17 -13.70
N PRO A 46 -1.59 15.52 -14.48
CA PRO A 46 -0.49 16.35 -14.01
C PRO A 46 -0.95 17.64 -13.33
N GLY A 47 -0.21 18.09 -12.32
CA GLY A 47 -0.48 19.31 -11.55
C GLY A 47 -1.47 19.12 -10.39
N THR A 48 -2.23 18.02 -10.35
CA THR A 48 -3.07 17.67 -9.20
C THR A 48 -2.22 17.09 -8.06
N THR A 49 -2.79 16.89 -6.88
CA THR A 49 -2.16 16.17 -5.77
C THR A 49 -2.71 14.74 -5.72
N LEU A 50 -1.80 13.76 -5.66
CA LEU A 50 -2.13 12.37 -5.41
C LEU A 50 -1.81 12.02 -3.97
N ILE A 51 -2.82 11.60 -3.21
CA ILE A 51 -2.64 10.97 -1.91
C ILE A 51 -2.55 9.46 -2.12
N ILE A 52 -1.51 8.84 -1.59
CA ILE A 52 -1.31 7.39 -1.64
C ILE A 52 -1.36 6.87 -0.21
N ARG A 53 -2.07 5.76 -0.01
CA ARG A 53 -2.12 5.07 1.28
C ARG A 53 -1.67 3.62 1.16
N ALA A 54 -1.04 3.13 2.23
CA ALA A 54 -0.74 1.72 2.42
C ALA A 54 -1.75 1.12 3.42
N ARG A 55 -2.41 0.05 2.98
CA ARG A 55 -3.32 -0.76 3.79
C ARG A 55 -2.72 -2.13 4.04
N ILE A 56 -2.84 -2.59 5.28
CA ILE A 56 -2.28 -3.87 5.72
C ILE A 56 -3.45 -4.74 6.10
N SER A 57 -3.65 -5.83 5.36
CA SER A 57 -4.75 -6.74 5.62
C SER A 57 -4.32 -8.15 5.94
N LEU A 58 -5.13 -8.83 6.75
CA LEU A 58 -4.96 -10.23 7.05
C LEU A 58 -5.96 -11.03 6.22
N ILE A 59 -5.43 -11.91 5.37
CA ILE A 59 -6.23 -12.78 4.50
C ILE A 59 -6.17 -14.22 4.99
N ASN A 60 -7.17 -15.01 4.60
CA ASN A 60 -7.30 -16.44 4.94
C ASN A 60 -7.39 -16.73 6.46
N TYR A 61 -7.85 -15.77 7.26
CA TYR A 61 -8.01 -15.95 8.72
C TYR A 61 -9.32 -16.68 9.11
N GLY A 62 -10.14 -17.08 8.14
CA GLY A 62 -11.46 -17.64 8.37
C GLY A 62 -12.51 -16.55 8.64
N THR A 63 -13.52 -16.86 9.44
CA THR A 63 -14.66 -15.97 9.71
C THR A 63 -14.48 -15.07 10.93
N SER A 64 -13.41 -15.24 11.70
CA SER A 64 -13.14 -14.39 12.87
C SER A 64 -12.60 -13.03 12.43
N THR A 65 -13.25 -11.95 12.87
CA THR A 65 -12.84 -10.56 12.57
C THR A 65 -12.14 -9.88 13.73
N LEU A 66 -12.01 -10.57 14.87
CA LEU A 66 -11.54 -10.00 16.12
C LEU A 66 -10.00 -9.98 16.21
N VAL A 67 -9.30 -9.57 15.15
CA VAL A 67 -7.82 -9.45 15.14
C VAL A 67 -7.47 -7.98 14.96
N GLY A 68 -6.36 -7.55 15.55
CA GLY A 68 -5.77 -6.24 15.28
C GLY A 68 -4.34 -6.39 14.77
N LEU A 69 -3.94 -5.56 13.80
CA LEU A 69 -2.54 -5.47 13.39
C LEU A 69 -1.70 -5.06 14.60
N ALA A 70 -0.74 -5.88 15.02
CA ALA A 70 0.19 -5.51 16.09
C ALA A 70 1.32 -4.64 15.55
N GLY A 71 1.85 -5.00 14.38
CA GLY A 71 2.70 -4.10 13.62
C GLY A 71 3.39 -4.72 12.40
N ILE A 72 3.96 -3.84 11.59
CA ILE A 72 4.75 -4.11 10.40
C ILE A 72 5.76 -2.97 10.22
N THR A 73 6.97 -3.29 9.77
CA THR A 73 7.96 -2.29 9.35
C THR A 73 8.29 -2.52 7.88
N PHE A 74 8.13 -1.50 7.05
CA PHE A 74 8.31 -1.62 5.60
C PHE A 74 8.77 -0.30 4.97
N GLN A 75 9.41 -0.35 3.79
CA GLN A 75 9.84 0.86 3.06
C GLN A 75 9.03 1.01 1.77
N PRO A 76 7.89 1.73 1.78
CA PRO A 76 7.13 1.93 0.56
C PRO A 76 7.91 2.83 -0.40
N LYS A 77 7.67 2.62 -1.70
CA LYS A 77 8.32 3.35 -2.77
C LYS A 77 7.35 3.74 -3.88
N LEU A 78 7.77 4.72 -4.67
CA LEU A 78 7.13 5.21 -5.87
C LEU A 78 8.18 5.32 -6.98
N THR A 79 8.01 4.55 -8.05
CA THR A 79 8.94 4.56 -9.19
C THR A 79 8.68 5.73 -10.13
N ASN A 80 9.69 6.08 -10.92
CA ASN A 80 9.65 7.17 -11.91
C ASN A 80 9.38 8.57 -11.32
N PHE A 81 9.63 8.75 -10.03
CA PHE A 81 9.57 10.04 -9.35
C PHE A 81 10.85 10.85 -9.61
N SER A 82 10.71 12.04 -10.20
CA SER A 82 11.85 12.88 -10.60
C SER A 82 11.69 14.33 -10.12
N PRO A 83 12.38 14.73 -9.04
CA PRO A 83 12.43 16.13 -8.63
C PRO A 83 12.99 17.06 -9.72
N ALA A 84 13.85 16.54 -10.60
CA ALA A 84 14.38 17.29 -11.74
C ALA A 84 13.30 17.62 -12.79
N GLN A 85 12.21 16.85 -12.85
CA GLN A 85 11.01 17.15 -13.63
C GLN A 85 10.01 18.00 -12.84
N GLY A 86 10.36 18.33 -11.59
CA GLY A 86 9.58 19.14 -10.64
C GLY A 86 8.48 18.37 -9.93
N ASP A 87 8.60 17.05 -9.84
CA ASP A 87 7.77 16.27 -8.91
C ASP A 87 8.10 16.65 -7.46
N VAL A 88 7.06 16.77 -6.64
CA VAL A 88 7.20 17.22 -5.24
C VAL A 88 6.54 16.22 -4.31
N VAL A 89 7.22 15.90 -3.21
CA VAL A 89 6.62 15.22 -2.07
C VAL A 89 6.05 16.27 -1.14
N LEU A 90 4.76 16.16 -0.81
CA LEU A 90 4.15 17.06 0.17
C LEU A 90 4.62 16.73 1.59
N PRO A 91 4.71 17.71 2.50
CA PRO A 91 5.10 17.46 3.89
C PRO A 91 4.23 16.37 4.54
N PHE A 92 4.87 15.41 5.20
CA PHE A 92 4.22 14.28 5.85
C PHE A 92 4.97 13.97 7.14
N SER A 93 4.26 13.51 8.17
CA SER A 93 4.73 13.30 9.56
C SER A 93 4.72 14.53 10.49
N ARG A 94 4.73 14.23 11.79
CA ARG A 94 4.91 15.20 12.88
C ARG A 94 6.40 15.30 13.22
N SER A 95 6.83 16.38 13.86
CA SER A 95 8.23 16.64 14.22
C SER A 95 8.86 15.59 15.15
N ASP A 96 8.04 14.78 15.83
CA ASP A 96 8.42 13.67 16.71
C ASP A 96 8.28 12.28 16.04
N GLY A 97 7.94 12.23 14.75
CA GLY A 97 7.66 10.99 14.02
C GLY A 97 6.42 10.25 14.52
N GLY A 98 5.59 10.91 15.34
CA GLY A 98 4.36 10.38 15.91
C GLY A 98 3.22 10.24 14.90
N GLY A 99 2.14 9.61 15.36
CA GLY A 99 0.94 9.41 14.58
C GLY A 99 0.18 10.68 14.27
N VAL A 100 -0.39 10.72 13.06
CA VAL A 100 -1.46 11.66 12.69
C VAL A 100 -2.81 10.95 12.79
N PRO A 101 -3.90 11.67 13.14
CA PRO A 101 -5.25 11.10 13.12
C PRO A 101 -5.63 10.60 11.72
N GLU A 102 -6.47 9.57 11.65
CA GLU A 102 -6.96 9.05 10.37
C GLU A 102 -7.80 10.06 9.61
N ASP A 103 -8.57 10.88 10.32
CA ASP A 103 -9.39 11.95 9.75
C ASP A 103 -8.84 13.35 10.12
N PRO A 104 -8.87 14.31 9.19
CA PRO A 104 -9.30 14.13 7.79
C PRO A 104 -8.34 13.23 6.99
N GLN A 105 -8.85 12.62 5.92
CA GLN A 105 -8.10 11.70 5.06
C GLN A 105 -6.88 12.35 4.37
N THR A 106 -6.79 13.68 4.42
CA THR A 106 -5.66 14.50 3.98
C THR A 106 -4.48 14.52 4.94
N ASN A 107 -4.62 13.97 6.17
CA ASN A 107 -3.50 13.83 7.09
C ASN A 107 -2.46 12.84 6.53
N LEU A 108 -1.21 13.29 6.44
CA LEU A 108 -0.08 12.55 5.86
C LEU A 108 0.92 12.11 6.93
N GLY A 109 1.43 10.89 6.81
CA GLY A 109 2.35 10.28 7.77
C GLY A 109 1.85 8.92 8.24
N ARG A 110 2.35 8.49 9.41
CA ARG A 110 1.91 7.25 10.05
C ARG A 110 0.54 7.48 10.69
N ILE A 111 -0.42 6.58 10.43
CA ILE A 111 -1.81 6.77 10.85
C ILE A 111 -2.04 6.14 12.22
N ALA A 112 -2.60 6.91 13.15
CA ALA A 112 -3.00 6.41 14.47
C ALA A 112 -4.09 5.32 14.36
N PRO A 113 -4.11 4.31 15.25
CA PRO A 113 -3.21 4.09 16.39
C PRO A 113 -1.93 3.33 16.03
N PHE A 114 -1.67 3.02 14.76
CA PHE A 114 -0.49 2.26 14.31
C PHE A 114 0.81 3.07 14.36
N ALA A 115 0.77 4.21 15.02
CA ALA A 115 1.91 5.06 15.29
C ALA A 115 2.04 5.34 16.79
N ALA A 116 1.68 4.33 17.61
CA ALA A 116 1.58 4.47 19.06
C ALA A 116 2.92 4.89 19.71
N SER A 117 4.04 4.54 19.09
CA SER A 117 5.37 5.01 19.48
C SER A 117 5.87 6.05 18.47
N GLY A 118 6.21 7.25 18.96
CA GLY A 118 6.92 8.25 18.18
C GLY A 118 8.30 7.75 17.73
N MET A 119 8.85 8.38 16.71
CA MET A 119 10.16 8.01 16.17
C MET A 119 11.15 9.14 16.45
N GLY A 120 11.98 8.97 17.49
CA GLY A 120 13.06 9.92 17.77
C GLY A 120 14.22 9.76 16.79
N THR A 121 15.10 10.78 16.72
CA THR A 121 16.33 10.75 15.92
C THR A 121 17.28 9.60 16.30
N SER A 122 17.24 9.16 17.57
CA SER A 122 17.99 8.03 18.12
C SER A 122 17.30 6.67 17.96
N SER A 123 16.03 6.65 17.53
CA SER A 123 15.33 5.38 17.31
C SER A 123 15.98 4.63 16.15
N THR A 124 15.89 3.30 16.17
CA THR A 124 16.40 2.47 15.06
C THR A 124 15.80 2.93 13.74
N SER A 125 14.52 3.29 13.71
CA SER A 125 13.90 3.81 12.50
C SER A 125 14.06 5.32 12.28
N GLY A 126 14.72 6.09 13.14
CA GLY A 126 14.90 7.56 13.02
C GLY A 126 13.58 8.35 12.84
N LEU A 127 13.64 9.67 12.66
CA LEU A 127 12.45 10.41 12.16
C LEU A 127 12.09 9.95 10.76
N LEU A 128 10.82 9.94 10.36
CA LEU A 128 10.47 9.50 9.00
C LEU A 128 10.86 10.55 7.96
N THR A 129 11.43 10.12 6.82
CA THR A 129 11.79 10.99 5.69
C THR A 129 11.52 10.34 4.34
N ALA A 130 11.60 11.17 3.30
CA ALA A 130 11.54 10.79 1.90
C ALA A 130 12.95 10.83 1.29
N HIS A 131 13.37 9.72 0.69
CA HIS A 131 14.64 9.58 -0.01
C HIS A 131 14.37 9.45 -1.51
N VAL A 132 15.14 10.14 -2.35
CA VAL A 132 15.13 9.93 -3.80
C VAL A 132 16.35 9.09 -4.14
N ASP A 133 16.13 7.78 -4.27
CA ASP A 133 17.17 6.82 -4.58
C ASP A 133 17.53 6.87 -6.08
N PRO A 134 18.71 6.33 -6.48
CA PRO A 134 19.06 6.15 -7.88
C PRO A 134 17.96 5.44 -8.68
N GLY A 135 17.78 5.85 -9.94
CA GLY A 135 16.74 5.30 -10.81
C GLY A 135 15.34 5.90 -10.59
N ASN A 136 15.26 7.17 -10.16
CA ASN A 136 14.00 7.92 -9.99
C ASN A 136 13.01 7.18 -9.08
N THR A 137 13.49 6.69 -7.94
CA THR A 137 12.64 5.99 -6.97
C THR A 137 12.54 6.83 -5.71
N LEU A 138 11.34 7.29 -5.41
CA LEU A 138 11.03 7.87 -4.11
C LEU A 138 10.78 6.73 -3.12
N ARG A 139 11.49 6.74 -1.99
CA ARG A 139 11.36 5.75 -0.92
C ARG A 139 11.09 6.44 0.41
N PHE A 140 10.20 5.86 1.21
CA PHE A 140 9.93 6.33 2.57
C PHE A 140 10.57 5.41 3.59
N ALA A 141 11.39 5.99 4.45
CA ALA A 141 12.13 5.27 5.47
C ALA A 141 12.55 6.24 6.57
N GLY A 142 13.20 5.71 7.59
CA GLY A 142 13.88 6.50 8.59
C GLY A 142 14.87 7.50 8.01
N ALA A 143 15.06 8.62 8.70
CA ALA A 143 15.98 9.69 8.35
C ALA A 143 17.40 9.18 8.24
N ASN A 144 17.74 8.23 9.10
CA ASN A 144 19.05 7.62 9.11
C ASN A 144 19.20 6.62 7.92
N ALA A 145 18.12 6.19 7.24
CA ALA A 145 18.11 5.13 6.22
C ALA A 145 18.58 5.60 4.83
N VAL A 146 19.80 6.14 4.79
CA VAL A 146 20.41 6.76 3.62
C VAL A 146 20.64 5.77 2.47
N THR A 147 20.78 4.46 2.75
CA THR A 147 20.84 3.42 1.71
C THR A 147 19.81 2.32 1.96
N GLN A 148 19.11 1.89 0.90
CA GLN A 148 18.10 0.84 0.99
C GLN A 148 18.68 -0.50 1.50
N SER A 149 19.94 -0.80 1.14
CA SER A 149 20.59 -2.08 1.44
C SER A 149 21.06 -2.26 2.88
N THR A 150 21.20 -1.19 3.67
CA THR A 150 21.84 -1.30 5.00
C THR A 150 20.90 -1.37 6.18
N ASN A 151 19.57 -1.16 6.05
CA ASN A 151 18.68 -1.49 7.19
C ASN A 151 17.17 -1.55 6.90
N LEU A 152 16.63 -2.76 6.79
CA LEU A 152 15.18 -3.00 6.79
C LEU A 152 14.50 -2.57 8.10
N ALA A 153 15.25 -2.57 9.21
CA ALA A 153 14.74 -2.09 10.49
C ALA A 153 14.41 -0.59 10.46
N TRP A 154 14.87 0.14 9.43
CA TRP A 154 14.70 1.57 9.33
C TRP A 154 13.55 1.94 8.40
N GLY A 155 12.60 1.02 8.18
CA GLY A 155 11.37 1.32 7.45
C GLY A 155 10.38 2.18 8.23
N VAL A 156 9.22 2.43 7.61
CA VAL A 156 8.03 2.96 8.25
C VAL A 156 7.53 1.92 9.26
N ALA A 157 7.95 2.06 10.52
CA ALA A 157 7.48 1.20 11.60
C ALA A 157 6.02 1.55 11.92
N SER A 158 5.09 0.65 11.69
CA SER A 158 3.67 0.85 12.01
C SER A 158 3.24 -0.20 13.01
N GLY A 159 2.86 0.20 14.22
CA GLY A 159 2.37 -0.71 15.25
C GLY A 159 1.50 0.03 16.27
N GLN A 160 0.55 -0.71 16.83
CA GLN A 160 -0.30 -0.22 17.93
C GLN A 160 0.02 -0.99 19.21
N LEU A 161 -0.35 -0.40 20.34
CA LEU A 161 -0.27 -1.10 21.62
C LEU A 161 -1.29 -2.26 21.66
N PRO A 162 -1.03 -3.31 22.47
CA PRO A 162 -2.02 -4.36 22.70
C PRO A 162 -3.26 -3.81 23.41
N ARG A 163 -4.39 -4.50 23.24
CA ARG A 163 -5.72 -4.05 23.70
C ARG A 163 -5.76 -3.58 25.15
N HIS A 164 -5.21 -4.36 26.07
CA HIS A 164 -5.19 -4.02 27.51
C HIS A 164 -4.41 -2.74 27.86
N LEU A 165 -3.42 -2.35 27.04
CA LEU A 165 -2.67 -1.09 27.22
C LEU A 165 -3.27 0.07 26.42
N ALA A 166 -3.75 -0.21 25.21
CA ALA A 166 -4.32 0.79 24.32
C ALA A 166 -5.72 1.26 24.77
N GLY A 167 -6.46 0.42 25.50
CA GLY A 167 -7.83 0.69 25.90
C GLY A 167 -8.73 0.95 24.69
N THR A 168 -9.44 2.08 24.70
CA THR A 168 -10.31 2.52 23.59
C THR A 168 -9.55 2.92 22.32
N ASN A 169 -8.23 3.11 22.39
CA ASN A 169 -7.41 3.41 21.21
C ASN A 169 -7.00 2.15 20.44
N PHE A 170 -7.33 0.95 20.94
CA PHE A 170 -7.07 -0.28 20.20
C PHE A 170 -7.97 -0.36 18.97
N ARG A 171 -7.38 -0.56 17.79
CA ARG A 171 -8.11 -0.75 16.55
C ARG A 171 -8.16 -2.24 16.21
N GLU A 172 -9.34 -2.82 16.42
CA GLU A 172 -9.74 -4.08 15.83
C GLU A 172 -9.99 -3.90 14.33
N GLY A 173 -9.69 -4.92 13.54
CA GLY A 173 -9.94 -4.92 12.11
C GLY A 173 -8.82 -5.59 11.32
N LEU A 174 -9.23 -6.20 10.21
CA LEU A 174 -8.33 -6.96 9.33
C LEU A 174 -7.76 -6.13 8.19
N ASP A 175 -8.01 -4.81 8.13
CA ASP A 175 -7.58 -4.00 6.99
C ASP A 175 -7.35 -2.51 7.32
N PRO A 176 -6.50 -2.20 8.31
CA PRO A 176 -6.15 -0.82 8.65
C PRO A 176 -5.31 -0.09 7.60
N VAL A 177 -5.52 1.22 7.53
CA VAL A 177 -4.56 2.16 6.92
C VAL A 177 -3.46 2.45 7.93
N VAL A 178 -2.20 2.28 7.52
CA VAL A 178 -1.05 2.47 8.43
C VAL A 178 -0.17 3.66 8.05
N PHE A 179 -0.18 4.04 6.77
CA PHE A 179 0.68 5.09 6.26
C PHE A 179 0.02 5.81 5.09
N ARG A 180 0.15 7.13 5.05
CA ARG A 180 -0.22 7.98 3.91
C ARG A 180 0.91 8.92 3.56
N TYR A 181 1.05 9.20 2.27
CA TYR A 181 1.90 10.26 1.76
C TYR A 181 1.20 10.91 0.57
N ALA A 182 1.64 12.10 0.19
CA ALA A 182 1.13 12.75 -1.01
C ALA A 182 2.25 13.30 -1.85
N VAL A 183 2.01 13.29 -3.16
CA VAL A 183 2.92 13.79 -4.16
C VAL A 183 2.15 14.70 -5.12
N GLN A 184 2.81 15.72 -5.63
CA GLN A 184 2.33 16.52 -6.74
C GLN A 184 3.23 16.21 -7.94
N LEU A 185 2.61 15.80 -9.04
CA LEU A 185 3.33 15.35 -10.22
C LEU A 185 3.31 16.46 -11.25
N ASN A 186 4.46 16.72 -11.85
CA ASN A 186 4.54 17.73 -12.89
C ASN A 186 4.14 17.19 -14.26
N SER A 187 4.01 18.09 -15.24
CA SER A 187 3.68 17.71 -16.61
C SER A 187 4.75 16.78 -17.19
N VAL A 188 4.37 15.56 -17.49
CA VAL A 188 5.19 14.62 -18.26
C VAL A 188 5.06 14.94 -19.75
N THR A 189 6.17 14.89 -20.49
CA THR A 189 6.16 15.09 -21.95
C THR A 189 5.73 13.84 -22.72
N THR A 190 5.82 12.68 -22.07
CA THR A 190 5.50 11.36 -22.62
C THR A 190 4.56 10.62 -21.68
N ASN A 191 3.88 9.59 -22.21
CA ASN A 191 3.06 8.73 -21.37
C ASN A 191 3.99 7.98 -20.41
N THR A 192 3.77 8.15 -19.12
CA THR A 192 4.59 7.51 -18.09
C THR A 192 3.71 6.76 -17.11
N GLU A 193 4.19 5.61 -16.64
CA GLU A 193 3.56 4.87 -15.55
C GLU A 193 4.41 4.99 -14.30
N TRP A 194 3.79 5.31 -13.17
CA TRP A 194 4.41 5.24 -11.86
C TRP A 194 3.82 4.07 -11.08
N LEU A 195 4.65 3.44 -10.25
CA LEU A 195 4.26 2.28 -9.46
C LEU A 195 4.48 2.59 -7.98
N ALA A 196 3.39 2.77 -7.23
CA ALA A 196 3.44 2.84 -5.78
C ALA A 196 3.36 1.41 -5.22
N THR A 197 4.40 0.99 -4.49
CA THR A 197 4.54 -0.39 -4.04
C THR A 197 5.50 -0.51 -2.87
N VAL A 198 5.81 -1.74 -2.45
CA VAL A 198 6.93 -2.11 -1.60
C VAL A 198 7.58 -3.37 -2.17
N ASP A 199 8.90 -3.48 -2.09
CA ASP A 199 9.56 -4.75 -2.42
C ASP A 199 9.39 -5.73 -1.25
N LEU A 200 9.21 -7.02 -1.52
CA LEU A 200 9.13 -8.04 -0.45
C LEU A 200 10.38 -7.97 0.44
N GLY A 201 11.56 -7.79 -0.16
CA GLY A 201 12.82 -7.60 0.56
C GLY A 201 12.84 -6.36 1.44
N SER A 202 12.00 -5.35 1.18
CA SER A 202 11.87 -4.12 1.95
C SER A 202 10.86 -4.18 3.10
N ILE A 203 10.35 -5.38 3.42
CA ILE A 203 9.50 -5.66 4.58
C ILE A 203 10.32 -6.40 5.63
N LEU A 204 10.37 -5.87 6.85
CA LEU A 204 11.13 -6.47 7.94
C LEU A 204 10.66 -7.91 8.21
N GLN A 205 11.58 -8.86 8.08
CA GLN A 205 11.33 -10.31 8.21
C GLN A 205 10.24 -10.87 7.28
N GLN A 206 9.79 -10.09 6.27
CA GLN A 206 8.75 -10.47 5.33
C GLN A 206 7.45 -10.92 6.02
N ARG A 207 7.12 -10.32 7.16
CA ARG A 207 5.99 -10.70 8.02
C ARG A 207 5.35 -9.46 8.64
N ALA A 208 4.08 -9.57 8.98
CA ALA A 208 3.44 -8.65 9.91
C ALA A 208 2.97 -9.41 11.15
N SER A 209 2.98 -8.74 12.28
CA SER A 209 2.52 -9.25 13.55
C SER A 209 1.07 -8.86 13.78
N TRP A 210 0.24 -9.78 14.26
CA TRP A 210 -1.19 -9.61 14.50
C TRP A 210 -1.56 -10.09 15.91
N TYR A 211 -2.25 -9.25 16.67
CA TYR A 211 -2.76 -9.60 18.01
C TYR A 211 -3.97 -10.50 17.93
N LYS A 212 -4.00 -11.54 18.76
CA LYS A 212 -5.19 -12.39 18.93
C LYS A 212 -6.19 -11.73 19.87
N PRO A 213 -7.51 -11.91 19.65
CA PRO A 213 -8.55 -11.30 20.49
C PRO A 213 -8.54 -11.76 21.94
N THR A 214 -8.13 -13.00 22.17
CA THR A 214 -8.29 -13.70 23.46
C THR A 214 -7.01 -13.76 24.30
N MET A 215 -5.92 -13.18 23.81
CA MET A 215 -4.64 -13.18 24.52
C MET A 215 -3.99 -11.81 24.40
N ASP A 216 -4.08 -11.06 25.48
CA ASP A 216 -3.74 -9.63 25.57
C ASP A 216 -2.28 -9.27 25.23
N THR A 217 -1.38 -10.24 25.12
CA THR A 217 0.03 -10.02 24.77
C THR A 217 0.54 -10.94 23.65
N SER A 218 -0.25 -11.92 23.23
CA SER A 218 0.22 -12.87 22.22
C SER A 218 -0.10 -12.35 20.82
N SER A 219 0.93 -12.38 19.98
CA SER A 219 0.81 -12.08 18.56
C SER A 219 1.24 -13.30 17.75
N TYR A 220 0.77 -13.39 16.53
CA TYR A 220 1.30 -14.34 15.56
C TYR A 220 1.81 -13.60 14.33
N LEU A 221 2.80 -14.19 13.69
CA LEU A 221 3.44 -13.62 12.51
C LEU A 221 2.80 -14.19 11.25
N ALA A 222 2.07 -13.37 10.52
CA ALA A 222 1.51 -13.73 9.23
C ALA A 222 2.48 -13.32 8.11
N PRO A 223 2.94 -14.25 7.26
CA PRO A 223 3.88 -13.95 6.19
C PRO A 223 3.29 -13.00 5.16
N VAL A 224 4.13 -12.12 4.64
CA VAL A 224 3.91 -11.40 3.38
C VAL A 224 4.65 -12.17 2.29
N THR A 225 4.04 -12.30 1.12
CA THR A 225 4.65 -12.90 -0.05
C THR A 225 4.58 -11.92 -1.21
N GLN A 226 5.30 -12.19 -2.30
CA GLN A 226 5.24 -11.31 -3.46
C GLN A 226 3.81 -11.17 -4.01
N ASP A 227 3.05 -12.26 -4.01
CA ASP A 227 1.67 -12.30 -4.52
C ASP A 227 0.67 -11.57 -3.60
N THR A 228 1.05 -11.30 -2.35
CA THR A 228 0.22 -10.55 -1.41
C THR A 228 0.58 -9.07 -1.36
N ILE A 229 1.52 -8.59 -2.19
CA ILE A 229 1.78 -7.17 -2.41
C ILE A 229 0.97 -6.71 -3.62
N VAL A 230 0.01 -5.83 -3.38
CA VAL A 230 -0.88 -5.27 -4.40
C VAL A 230 -0.46 -3.82 -4.66
N PRO A 231 0.26 -3.55 -5.76
CA PRO A 231 0.72 -2.21 -6.08
C PRO A 231 -0.42 -1.35 -6.65
N LEU A 232 -0.20 -0.05 -6.63
CA LEU A 232 -0.99 0.93 -7.37
C LEU A 232 -0.20 1.37 -8.60
N ARG A 233 -0.79 1.22 -9.79
CA ARG A 233 -0.27 1.75 -11.05
C ARG A 233 -0.94 3.07 -11.35
N ILE A 234 -0.14 4.09 -11.62
CA ILE A 234 -0.58 5.45 -11.87
C ILE A 234 -0.17 5.79 -13.30
N VAL A 235 -1.14 5.93 -14.19
CA VAL A 235 -0.90 6.22 -15.60
C VAL A 235 -1.04 7.72 -15.82
N ILE A 236 0.05 8.34 -16.24
CA ILE A 236 0.12 9.77 -16.51
C ILE A 236 0.16 9.95 -18.04
N PRO A 237 -0.95 10.39 -18.66
CA PRO A 237 -0.99 10.62 -20.10
C PRO A 237 -0.16 11.85 -20.46
N SER A 238 0.49 11.80 -21.62
CA SER A 238 1.14 12.95 -22.22
C SER A 238 0.09 13.99 -22.63
N PRO A 239 0.42 15.29 -22.59
CA PRO A 239 -0.47 16.35 -23.06
C PRO A 239 -1.03 16.11 -24.47
N GLY A 240 -0.21 15.57 -25.38
CA GLY A 240 -0.62 15.24 -26.74
C GLY A 240 -1.69 14.14 -26.81
N SER A 241 -1.61 13.12 -25.95
CA SER A 241 -2.59 12.03 -25.92
C SER A 241 -3.97 12.48 -25.43
N ILE A 242 -4.03 13.46 -24.51
CA ILE A 242 -5.28 14.08 -24.06
C ILE A 242 -5.93 14.87 -25.21
N ALA A 243 -5.12 15.63 -25.96
CA ALA A 243 -5.62 16.44 -27.08
C ALA A 243 -6.24 15.57 -28.20
N VAL A 244 -5.60 14.43 -28.54
CA VAL A 244 -6.13 13.52 -29.57
C VAL A 244 -7.46 12.89 -29.17
N ALA A 245 -7.62 12.50 -27.89
CA ALA A 245 -8.88 11.96 -27.40
C ALA A 245 -10.04 12.98 -27.50
N LEU A 246 -9.78 14.26 -27.18
CA LEU A 246 -10.75 15.35 -27.28
C LEU A 246 -11.13 15.67 -28.73
N VAL A 247 -10.17 15.68 -29.65
CA VAL A 247 -10.43 15.92 -31.09
C VAL A 247 -11.20 14.75 -31.70
N GLY A 248 -10.90 13.51 -31.33
CA GLY A 248 -11.65 12.33 -31.78
C GLY A 248 -13.11 12.35 -31.33
N LEU A 249 -13.38 12.74 -30.08
CA LEU A 249 -14.74 12.88 -29.54
C LEU A 249 -15.54 13.97 -30.23
N THR A 250 -14.94 15.14 -30.46
CA THR A 250 -15.62 16.27 -31.13
C THR A 250 -15.92 15.95 -32.60
N LEU A 251 -15.02 15.28 -33.31
CA LEU A 251 -15.25 14.80 -34.68
C LEU A 251 -16.30 13.68 -34.75
N GLY A 252 -16.30 12.76 -33.78
CA GLY A 252 -17.30 11.69 -33.68
C GLY A 252 -18.71 12.20 -33.38
N LEU A 253 -18.85 13.17 -32.48
CA LEU A 253 -20.12 13.85 -32.19
C LEU A 253 -20.62 14.66 -33.38
N ARG A 254 -19.72 15.30 -34.14
CA ARG A 254 -20.09 16.04 -35.36
C ARG A 254 -20.58 15.12 -36.48
N ARG A 255 -20.01 13.91 -36.62
CA ARG A 255 -20.48 12.92 -37.61
C ARG A 255 -21.86 12.33 -37.29
N ARG A 256 -22.20 12.14 -36.00
CA ARG A 256 -23.52 11.60 -35.61
C ARG A 256 -24.68 12.57 -35.87
N ARG A 257 -24.42 13.87 -35.97
CA ARG A 257 -25.46 14.88 -36.21
C ARG A 257 -25.93 14.97 -37.67
N VAL A 258 -25.25 14.30 -38.60
CA VAL A 258 -25.54 14.38 -40.05
C VAL A 258 -26.38 13.20 -40.54
N GLN A 259 -26.66 12.18 -39.71
CA GLN A 259 -27.37 10.95 -40.14
C GLN A 259 -28.84 10.86 -39.69
N PHE A 260 -29.48 11.96 -39.27
CA PHE A 260 -30.89 11.97 -38.83
C PHE A 260 -31.84 12.77 -39.75
N GLU A 261 -31.45 12.99 -41.01
CA GLU A 261 -32.36 13.52 -42.03
C GLU A 261 -32.38 12.55 -43.22
N THR A 262 -33.33 11.61 -43.22
CA THR A 262 -33.88 10.95 -44.41
C THR A 262 -35.18 10.24 -44.04
#